data_AF-A0A4Q6XP85-F1
#
_entry.id   AF-A0A4Q6XP85-F1
#
_cell.length_a   1.000
_cell.length_b   1.000
_cell.length_c   1.000
_cell.angle_alpha   90.00
_cell.angle_beta   90.00
_cell.angle_gamma   90.00
#
_symmetry.space_group_name_H-M   'P 1'
#
loop_
_entity.id
_entity.type
_entity.pdbx_description
1 polymer ?
#
loop_
_entity_poly.entity_id
_entity_poly.type
_entity_poly.pdbx_seq_one_letter_code
_entity_poly.pdbx_strand_id
1 'polypeptide(L)' 'MKASEILRSLVSAIVLTPGDDGLSIDVQGDLAGILSIASNAKNPAVLRAGCLQVSLVAGTGFEPVTF' A
#
# COMPACT_ATOMS: atom_id res chain seq x y z
N MET A 1 -10.27 17.12 -7.91
CA MET A 1 -9.03 16.66 -7.24
C MET A 1 -8.85 15.19 -7.54
N LYS A 2 -7.77 14.81 -8.22
CA LYS A 2 -7.49 13.42 -8.59
C LYS A 2 -6.53 12.84 -7.55
N ALA A 3 -6.69 11.59 -7.15
CA ALA A 3 -6.05 10.97 -5.98
C ALA A 3 -4.55 11.27 -5.75
N SER A 4 -3.78 11.54 -6.82
CA SER A 4 -2.37 11.94 -6.74
C SER A 4 -2.11 13.22 -5.92
N GLU A 5 -3.01 14.20 -5.95
CA GLU A 5 -2.85 15.44 -5.19
C GLU A 5 -2.98 15.19 -3.68
N ILE A 6 -3.91 14.31 -3.30
CA ILE A 6 -4.11 13.88 -1.91
C ILE A 6 -2.86 13.12 -1.44
N LEU A 7 -2.37 12.17 -2.25
CA LEU A 7 -1.15 11.42 -1.92
C LEU A 7 0.07 12.33 -1.78
N ARG A 8 0.22 13.33 -2.65
CA ARG A 8 1.31 14.31 -2.58
C ARG A 8 1.23 15.17 -1.31
N SER A 9 0.02 15.48 -0.85
CA SER A 9 -0.21 16.24 0.39
C SER A 9 0.24 15.51 1.65
N LEU A 10 0.34 14.17 1.63
CA LEU A 10 0.78 13.36 2.77
C LEU A 10 2.31 13.22 2.85
N VAL A 11 3.03 13.67 1.82
CA VAL A 11 4.50 13.57 1.74
C VAL A 11 5.10 14.89 2.20
N SER A 12 5.84 14.84 3.32
CA SER A 12 6.56 15.99 3.85
C SER A 12 7.90 16.18 3.13
N ALA A 13 8.66 15.10 2.94
CA ALA A 13 9.93 15.12 2.23
C ALA A 13 10.18 13.80 1.50
N ILE A 14 10.97 13.87 0.43
CA ILE A 14 11.54 12.71 -0.25
C ILE A 14 13.06 12.93 -0.23
N VAL A 15 13.78 12.05 0.46
CA VAL A 15 15.23 12.09 0.57
C VAL A 15 15.81 11.07 -0.39
N LEU A 16 16.77 11.53 -1.18
CA LEU A 16 17.48 10.73 -2.16
C LEU A 16 18.93 10.61 -1.70
N THR A 17 19.34 9.41 -1.31
CA THR A 17 20.70 9.17 -0.82
C THR A 17 21.43 8.29 -1.83
N PRO A 18 22.42 8.80 -2.56
CA PRO A 18 23.25 7.97 -3.42
C PRO A 18 24.14 7.08 -2.53
N GLY A 19 24.15 5.79 -2.82
CA GLY A 19 25.01 4.79 -2.18
C GLY A 19 25.74 3.95 -3.23
N ASP A 20 26.63 3.09 -2.75
CA ASP A 20 27.51 2.27 -3.61
C ASP A 20 26.73 1.32 -4.53
N ASP A 21 25.56 0.85 -4.10
CA ASP A 21 24.68 -0.05 -4.85
C ASP A 21 23.54 0.66 -5.60
N GLY A 22 23.52 2.00 -5.62
CA GLY A 22 22.52 2.81 -6.33
C GLY A 22 21.87 3.90 -5.47
N LEU A 23 20.70 4.37 -5.90
CA LEU A 23 19.99 5.49 -5.27
C LEU A 23 18.95 4.97 -4.26
N SER A 24 19.14 5.27 -2.98
CA SER A 24 18.13 5.03 -1.94
C SER A 24 17.09 6.16 -1.95
N ILE A 25 15.82 5.79 -1.84
CA ILE A 25 14.69 6.73 -1.80
C ILE A 25 13.94 6.54 -0.48
N ASP A 26 13.95 7.57 0.36
CA ASP A 26 13.27 7.58 1.64
C ASP A 26 12.12 8.60 1.63
N VAL A 27 10.92 8.18 2.01
CA VAL A 27 9.74 9.05 2.10
C VAL A 27 9.49 9.39 3.57
N GLN A 28 9.25 10.67 3.86
CA GLN A 28 8.92 11.16 5.20
C GLN A 28 7.54 11.83 5.22
N GLY A 29 6.85 11.75 6.37
CA GLY A 29 5.52 12.33 6.59
C GLY A 29 4.48 11.27 6.95
N ASP A 30 3.20 11.64 6.87
CA ASP A 30 2.07 10.76 7.22
C ASP A 30 2.03 9.51 6.34
N LEU A 31 2.43 9.65 5.07
CA LEU A 31 2.55 8.51 4.16
C LEU A 31 3.57 7.48 4.65
N ALA A 32 4.68 7.91 5.27
CA ALA A 32 5.70 7.01 5.81
C ALA A 32 5.16 6.21 7.00
N GLY A 33 4.37 6.84 7.86
CA GLY A 33 3.70 6.16 8.98
C GLY A 33 2.69 5.11 8.51
N ILE A 34 1.85 5.45 7.53
CA ILE A 34 0.90 4.53 6.91
C ILE A 34 1.63 3.32 6.29
N LEU A 35 2.70 3.58 5.54
CA LEU A 35 3.52 2.52 4.91
C LEU A 35 4.22 1.64 5.95
N SER A 36 4.73 2.22 7.04
CA SER A 36 5.38 1.47 8.12
C SER A 36 4.40 0.47 8.78
N ILE A 37 3.17 0.91 9.06
CA ILE A 37 2.11 0.04 9.60
C ILE A 37 1.72 -1.03 8.58
N ALA A 38 1.52 -0.65 7.32
CA ALA A 38 1.13 -1.56 6.25
C ALA A 38 2.21 -2.61 5.93
N SER A 39 3.50 -2.24 6.03
CA SER A 39 4.63 -3.13 5.77
C SER A 39 4.78 -4.21 6.84
N ASN A 40 4.40 -3.92 8.09
CA ASN A 40 4.43 -4.89 9.19
C ASN A 40 3.21 -5.84 9.20
N ALA A 41 2.25 -5.66 8.29
CA ALA A 41 1.20 -6.63 8.02
C ALA A 41 1.80 -7.78 7.19
N LYS A 42 1.76 -8.98 7.77
CA LYS A 42 2.33 -10.22 7.22
C LYS A 42 2.00 -10.39 5.73
N ASN A 43 3.00 -10.12 4.89
CA ASN A 43 3.02 -10.06 3.42
C ASN A 43 2.56 -8.72 2.80
N PRO A 44 3.49 -7.77 2.57
CA PRO A 44 3.30 -6.79 1.52
C PRO A 44 3.51 -7.56 0.22
N ALA A 45 2.43 -8.04 -0.39
CA ALA A 45 2.49 -8.51 -1.76
C ALA A 45 3.29 -7.47 -2.55
N VAL A 46 4.43 -7.91 -3.08
CA VAL A 46 5.36 -7.17 -3.94
C VAL A 46 4.65 -5.96 -4.53
N LEU A 47 5.03 -4.77 -4.09
CA LEU A 47 4.58 -3.46 -4.57
C LEU A 47 4.78 -3.36 -6.09
N ARG A 48 3.94 -4.06 -6.86
CA ARG A 48 3.63 -3.72 -8.24
C ARG A 48 2.56 -2.65 -8.12
N ALA A 49 2.94 -1.41 -8.42
CA ALA A 49 2.01 -0.32 -8.56
C ALA A 49 0.82 -0.77 -9.43
N GLY A 50 -0.37 -0.87 -8.84
CA GLY A 50 -1.61 -1.20 -9.56
C GLY A 50 -2.32 -2.53 -9.21
N CYS A 51 -1.79 -3.38 -8.33
CA CYS A 51 -2.51 -4.62 -7.95
C CYS A 51 -3.32 -4.44 -6.65
N LEU A 52 -4.62 -4.19 -6.78
CA LEU A 52 -5.60 -4.33 -5.69
C LEU A 52 -6.05 -5.79 -5.64
N GLN A 53 -5.63 -6.54 -4.62
CA GLN A 53 -6.18 -7.88 -4.36
C GLN A 53 -7.44 -7.73 -3.50
N VAL A 54 -8.61 -7.82 -4.14
CA VAL A 54 -9.90 -7.88 -3.44
C VAL A 54 -10.22 -9.34 -3.13
N SER A 55 -10.50 -9.66 -1.87
CA SER A 55 -11.03 -10.97 -1.52
C SER A 55 -12.48 -11.06 -2.02
N LEU A 56 -12.70 -11.84 -3.08
CA LEU A 56 -14.03 -12.13 -3.61
C LEU A 56 -14.57 -13.37 -2.87
N VAL A 57 -15.52 -13.17 -1.96
CA VAL A 57 -16.32 -14.26 -1.40
C VAL A 57 -17.38 -14.61 -2.43
N ALA A 58 -17.24 -15.77 -3.07
CA ALA A 58 -18.34 -16.41 -3.80
C ALA A 58 -19.27 -17.01 -2.75
N GLY A 59 -20.07 -16.15 -2.10
CA GLY A 59 -21.12 -16.63 -1.21
C GLY A 59 -22.07 -17.48 -2.03
N THR A 60 -22.17 -18.77 -1.70
CA THR A 60 -23.46 -19.46 -1.87
C THR A 60 -24.44 -18.65 -1.04
N GLY A 61 -25.57 -18.25 -1.62
CA GLY A 61 -26.52 -17.30 -1.05
C GLY A 61 -26.88 -17.57 0.41
N PHE A 62 -27.45 -16.55 1.07
CA PHE A 62 -27.91 -16.54 2.47
C PHE A 62 -29.09 -17.49 2.75
N GLU A 63 -29.22 -18.56 1.98
CA GLU A 63 -30.25 -19.58 2.12
C GLU A 63 -29.67 -20.78 2.87
N PRO A 64 -30.37 -21.32 3.89
CA PRO A 64 -29.87 -22.45 4.65
C PRO A 64 -29.76 -23.67 3.73
N VAL A 65 -28.54 -24.19 3.55
CA VAL A 65 -28.31 -25.52 2.96
C VAL A 65 -28.88 -26.56 3.93
N THR A 66 -30.07 -27.06 3.63
CA THR A 66 -30.61 -28.22 4.35
C THR A 66 -29.88 -29.45 3.82
N PHE A 67 -29.30 -30.19 4.76
CA PHE A 67 -28.46 -31.36 4.54
C PHE A 67 -29.24 -32.52 3.91
#